data_AF-A0A7S4MIH3-F1
#
_entry.id   AF-A0A7S4MIH3-F1
#
_cell.length_a   1.000
_cell.length_b   1.000
_cell.length_c   1.000
_cell.angle_alpha   90.00
_cell.angle_beta   90.00
_cell.angle_gamma   90.00
#
_symmetry.space_group_name_H-M   'P 1'
#
loop_
_entity.id
_entity.type
_entity.pdbx_description
1 polymer ?
#
loop_
_entity_poly.entity_id
_entity_poly.type
_entity_poly.pdbx_seq_one_letter_code
_entity_poly.pdbx_strand_id
1 'polypeptide(L)'
;RAPQLVPSLYEPIERIWEGGKGVIALPIWAFEETSGKFTTQLSPSYIENAQFVNGVRRLSPEEIEAIDLVEEIGLEIGHDFLQTPGQLSFMNNHLVYHGRTAWKFAEADDTDNARDNVTNGRLLLRAWISPYNSRPLPDTPEFHEMWGAVAPGVPRGGLEPAIKAGIKEKPPELIEAYATGKADYYGLYKRKFAGEDVSL
;
A
#
# COMPACT_ATOMS: atom_id res chain seq x y z
N ARG A 1 7.76 -2.45 20.50
CA ARG A 1 8.30 -1.14 20.96
C ARG A 1 7.23 -0.24 21.60
N ALA A 2 5.94 -0.34 21.23
CA ALA A 2 4.82 0.31 21.94
C ALA A 2 3.55 -0.59 21.92
N PRO A 3 3.45 -1.61 22.79
CA PRO A 3 2.35 -2.58 22.75
C PRO A 3 0.97 -1.94 22.95
N GLN A 4 0.89 -0.82 23.67
CA GLN A 4 -0.34 -0.07 23.89
C GLN A 4 -0.94 0.54 22.61
N LEU A 5 -0.14 0.68 21.53
CA LEU A 5 -0.59 1.20 20.24
C LEU A 5 -1.11 0.10 19.31
N VAL A 6 -0.91 -1.18 19.64
CA VAL A 6 -1.35 -2.31 18.82
C VAL A 6 -2.87 -2.30 18.54
N PRO A 7 -3.75 -1.96 19.51
CA PRO A 7 -5.19 -1.91 19.25
C PRO A 7 -5.58 -1.01 18.07
N SER A 8 -4.91 0.13 17.87
CA SER A 8 -5.25 1.05 16.77
C SER A 8 -4.99 0.45 15.38
N LEU A 9 -4.10 -0.54 15.26
CA LEU A 9 -3.84 -1.24 14.00
C LEU A 9 -4.99 -2.16 13.57
N TYR A 10 -5.88 -2.52 14.50
CA TYR A 10 -7.09 -3.31 14.25
C TYR A 10 -8.34 -2.45 14.02
N GLU A 11 -8.23 -1.13 14.20
CA GLU A 11 -9.32 -0.20 13.91
C GLU A 11 -9.33 0.19 12.44
N PRO A 12 -10.51 0.43 11.83
CA PRO A 12 -10.59 0.88 10.45
C PRO A 12 -9.88 2.22 10.21
N ILE A 13 -9.01 2.25 9.21
CA ILE A 13 -8.32 3.45 8.73
C ILE A 13 -8.66 3.65 7.25
N GLU A 14 -9.20 4.83 6.93
CA GLU A 14 -9.45 5.23 5.56
C GLU A 14 -8.16 5.33 4.74
N ARG A 15 -8.20 4.77 3.53
CA ARG A 15 -7.14 4.81 2.53
C ARG A 15 -7.74 5.02 1.15
N ILE A 16 -6.98 5.62 0.23
CA ILE A 16 -7.38 5.73 -1.17
C ILE A 16 -7.62 4.34 -1.75
N TRP A 17 -8.70 4.20 -2.52
CA TRP A 17 -9.03 2.99 -3.26
C TRP A 17 -9.83 3.33 -4.50
N GLU A 18 -9.49 2.77 -5.66
CA GLU A 18 -10.05 3.17 -6.94
C GLU A 18 -11.50 2.73 -7.15
N GLY A 19 -12.03 1.83 -6.33
CA GLY A 19 -13.42 1.39 -6.41
C GLY A 19 -14.40 2.26 -5.62
N GLY A 20 -15.69 2.08 -5.91
CA GLY A 20 -16.78 2.53 -5.04
C GLY A 20 -16.79 4.04 -4.81
N LYS A 21 -16.44 4.46 -3.58
CA LYS A 21 -16.42 5.87 -3.16
C LYS A 21 -15.07 6.57 -3.38
N GLY A 22 -14.05 5.90 -3.92
CA GLY A 22 -12.69 6.46 -4.05
C GLY A 22 -11.85 6.35 -2.77
N VAL A 23 -12.46 5.90 -1.68
CA VAL A 23 -11.84 5.64 -0.37
C VAL A 23 -12.48 4.40 0.24
N ILE A 24 -11.71 3.66 1.02
CA ILE A 24 -12.18 2.50 1.79
C ILE A 24 -11.56 2.52 3.18
N ALA A 25 -12.35 2.17 4.20
CA ALA A 25 -11.87 2.02 5.57
C ALA A 25 -11.60 0.55 5.87
N LEU A 26 -10.35 0.23 6.18
CA LEU A 26 -9.94 -1.13 6.55
C LEU A 26 -8.91 -1.05 7.68
N PRO A 27 -8.87 -2.04 8.58
CA PRO A 27 -7.79 -2.11 9.54
C PRO A 27 -6.46 -2.44 8.84
N ILE A 28 -5.34 -2.10 9.47
CA ILE A 28 -4.02 -2.49 8.97
C ILE A 28 -3.78 -3.98 9.26
N TRP A 29 -4.21 -4.43 10.44
CA TRP A 29 -4.12 -5.80 10.94
C TRP A 29 -5.52 -6.36 11.17
N ALA A 30 -5.73 -7.61 10.77
CA ALA A 30 -6.99 -8.30 11.05
C ALA A 30 -6.75 -9.79 11.22
N PHE A 31 -7.68 -10.46 11.89
CA PHE A 31 -7.78 -11.90 11.94
C PHE A 31 -9.06 -12.34 11.26
N GLU A 32 -9.00 -13.44 10.52
CA GLU A 32 -10.22 -14.14 10.16
C GLU A 32 -10.76 -14.85 11.41
N GLU A 33 -12.02 -14.57 11.76
CA GLU A 33 -12.61 -14.90 13.07
C GLU A 33 -12.65 -16.41 13.36
N THR A 34 -12.91 -17.24 12.35
CA THR A 34 -13.11 -18.69 12.53
C THR A 34 -11.78 -19.43 12.66
N SER A 35 -10.83 -19.14 11.76
CA SER A 35 -9.54 -19.84 11.69
C SER A 35 -8.44 -19.16 12.49
N GLY A 36 -8.66 -17.94 12.98
CA GLY A 36 -7.66 -17.14 13.69
C GLY A 36 -6.48 -16.73 12.82
N LYS A 37 -6.60 -16.80 11.49
CA LYS A 37 -5.50 -16.50 10.57
C LYS A 37 -5.34 -14.99 10.40
N PHE A 38 -4.12 -14.52 10.66
CA PHE A 38 -3.72 -13.14 10.48
C PHE A 38 -3.67 -12.74 8.99
N THR A 39 -4.10 -11.52 8.73
CA THR A 39 -3.87 -10.78 7.49
C THR A 39 -3.43 -9.36 7.81
N THR A 40 -2.63 -8.79 6.92
CA THR A 40 -2.30 -7.37 6.96
C THR A 40 -2.30 -6.71 5.60
N GLN A 41 -2.60 -5.41 5.58
CA GLN A 41 -2.36 -4.54 4.45
C GLN A 41 -2.03 -3.13 4.93
N LEU A 42 -0.87 -2.62 4.51
CA LEU A 42 -0.43 -1.26 4.78
C LEU A 42 0.08 -0.63 3.48
N SER A 43 -0.43 0.54 3.15
CA SER A 43 0.15 1.45 2.16
C SER A 43 0.13 2.84 2.79
N PRO A 44 1.23 3.29 3.43
CA PRO A 44 1.23 4.54 4.19
C PRO A 44 0.87 5.74 3.31
N SER A 45 1.35 5.77 2.06
CA SER A 45 1.00 6.82 1.11
C SER A 45 -0.50 6.85 0.79
N TYR A 46 -1.20 5.73 0.77
CA TYR A 46 -2.65 5.72 0.49
C TYR A 46 -3.46 6.21 1.68
N ILE A 47 -3.02 5.91 2.90
CA ILE A 47 -3.59 6.43 4.15
C ILE A 47 -3.36 7.94 4.23
N GLU A 48 -2.13 8.38 3.97
CA GLU A 48 -1.76 9.80 3.94
C GLU A 48 -2.55 10.57 2.87
N ASN A 49 -2.64 10.05 1.64
CA ASN A 49 -3.40 10.68 0.57
C ASN A 49 -4.88 10.82 0.91
N ALA A 50 -5.46 9.84 1.62
CA ALA A 50 -6.84 9.91 2.07
C ALA A 50 -7.09 11.08 3.03
N GLN A 51 -6.07 11.56 3.77
CA GLN A 51 -6.19 12.73 4.63
C GLN A 51 -6.45 14.03 3.84
N PHE A 52 -6.24 14.06 2.53
CA PHE A 52 -6.60 15.21 1.70
C PHE A 52 -8.03 15.15 1.15
N VAL A 53 -8.72 14.01 1.29
CA VAL A 53 -10.09 13.80 0.80
C VAL A 53 -11.11 14.33 1.78
N ASN A 54 -12.14 15.00 1.29
CA ASN A 54 -13.18 15.57 2.12
C ASN A 54 -14.02 14.47 2.79
N GLY A 55 -14.30 14.65 4.09
CA GLY A 55 -15.10 13.70 4.88
C GLY A 55 -14.33 12.51 5.44
N VAL A 56 -13.05 12.33 5.08
CA VAL A 56 -12.15 11.37 5.74
C VAL A 56 -11.79 11.89 7.13
N ARG A 57 -11.82 11.00 8.14
CA ARG A 57 -11.44 11.40 9.51
C ARG A 57 -9.94 11.72 9.57
N ARG A 58 -9.60 12.64 10.48
CA ARG A 58 -8.20 12.93 10.78
C ARG A 58 -7.61 11.80 11.60
N LEU A 59 -6.40 11.36 11.24
CA LEU A 59 -5.66 10.41 12.08
C LEU A 59 -5.29 11.05 13.41
N SER A 60 -5.33 10.26 14.47
CA SER A 60 -4.78 10.66 15.76
C SER A 60 -3.25 10.54 15.76
N PRO A 61 -2.56 11.25 16.66
CA PRO A 61 -1.12 11.09 16.85
C PRO A 61 -0.71 9.63 17.13
N GLU A 62 -1.52 8.89 17.88
CA GLU A 62 -1.29 7.48 18.22
C GLU A 62 -1.38 6.55 17.00
N GLU A 63 -2.28 6.83 16.06
CA GLU A 63 -2.40 6.06 14.81
C GLU A 63 -1.21 6.31 13.89
N ILE A 64 -0.78 7.57 13.77
CA ILE A 64 0.42 7.94 13.02
C ILE A 64 1.64 7.25 13.63
N GLU A 65 1.79 7.30 14.96
CA GLU A 65 2.89 6.64 15.66
C GLU A 65 2.85 5.11 15.52
N ALA A 66 1.67 4.50 15.54
CA ALA A 66 1.52 3.07 15.31
C ALA A 66 2.00 2.67 13.90
N ILE A 67 1.62 3.44 12.88
CA ILE A 67 2.05 3.22 11.49
C ILE A 67 3.56 3.41 11.35
N ASP A 68 4.12 4.48 11.93
CA ASP A 68 5.57 4.74 11.95
C ASP A 68 6.33 3.55 12.55
N LEU A 69 5.85 3.00 13.68
CA LEU A 69 6.50 1.87 14.34
C LEU A 69 6.41 0.57 13.54
N VAL A 70 5.30 0.33 12.81
CA VAL A 70 5.20 -0.83 11.91
C VAL A 70 6.26 -0.74 10.81
N GLU A 71 6.45 0.44 10.22
CA GLU A 71 7.47 0.66 9.20
C GLU A 71 8.88 0.58 9.78
N GLU A 72 9.16 1.23 10.92
CA GLU A 72 10.46 1.22 11.59
C GLU A 72 10.91 -0.20 11.93
N ILE A 73 10.04 -0.98 12.58
CA ILE A 73 10.32 -2.37 12.95
C ILE A 73 10.46 -3.22 11.69
N GLY A 74 9.58 -3.03 10.70
CA GLY A 74 9.62 -3.77 9.44
C GLY A 74 10.92 -3.57 8.68
N LEU A 75 11.51 -2.38 8.71
CA LEU A 75 12.79 -2.08 8.07
C LEU A 75 13.99 -2.55 8.88
N GLU A 76 13.88 -2.63 10.21
CA GLU A 76 14.91 -3.23 11.06
C GLU A 76 15.05 -4.74 10.83
N ILE A 77 13.90 -5.44 10.74
CA ILE A 77 13.88 -6.91 10.60
C ILE A 77 13.75 -7.37 9.14
N GLY A 78 13.54 -6.44 8.22
CA GLY A 78 13.31 -6.67 6.82
C GLY A 78 14.56 -7.20 6.11
N HIS A 79 14.33 -7.70 4.89
CA HIS A 79 15.41 -8.17 4.03
C HIS A 79 15.45 -7.34 2.75
N ASP A 80 16.60 -6.73 2.51
CA ASP A 80 16.90 -6.05 1.25
C ASP A 80 17.73 -6.98 0.36
N PHE A 81 17.33 -7.06 -0.90
CA PHE A 81 18.11 -7.78 -1.90
C PHE A 81 17.91 -7.15 -3.28
N LEU A 82 18.95 -7.24 -4.11
CA LEU A 82 18.86 -6.87 -5.51
C LEU A 82 18.35 -8.05 -6.33
N GLN A 83 17.19 -7.90 -6.94
CA GLN A 83 16.62 -8.90 -7.83
C GLN A 83 17.40 -8.91 -9.16
N THR A 84 17.92 -10.07 -9.56
CA THR A 84 18.71 -10.25 -10.79
C THR A 84 17.90 -10.91 -11.91
N PRO A 85 18.29 -10.74 -13.19
CA PRO A 85 17.61 -11.39 -14.31
C PRO A 85 17.44 -12.90 -14.09
N GLY A 86 16.21 -13.39 -14.28
CA GLY A 86 15.85 -14.80 -14.05
C GLY A 86 15.40 -15.13 -12.63
N GLN A 87 15.55 -14.23 -11.66
CA GLN A 87 15.03 -14.44 -10.30
C GLN A 87 13.53 -14.17 -10.21
N LEU A 88 12.82 -15.12 -9.58
CA LEU A 88 11.40 -15.03 -9.26
C LEU A 88 11.23 -14.89 -7.75
N SER A 89 10.47 -13.86 -7.35
CA SER A 89 10.11 -13.62 -5.95
C SER A 89 8.62 -13.82 -5.76
N PHE A 90 8.23 -14.68 -4.82
CA PHE A 90 6.85 -14.90 -4.44
C PHE A 90 6.61 -14.35 -3.05
N MET A 91 5.61 -13.48 -2.91
CA MET A 91 5.26 -12.84 -1.65
C MET A 91 3.79 -13.08 -1.35
N ASN A 92 3.48 -13.40 -0.10
CA ASN A 92 2.10 -13.45 0.36
C ASN A 92 1.65 -12.03 0.71
N ASN A 93 0.83 -11.43 -0.15
CA ASN A 93 0.36 -10.05 0.00
C ASN A 93 -0.46 -9.79 1.27
N HIS A 94 -0.92 -10.85 1.95
CA HIS A 94 -1.64 -10.77 3.23
C HIS A 94 -0.73 -10.92 4.45
N LEU A 95 0.58 -11.07 4.27
CA LEU A 95 1.54 -11.30 5.35
C LEU A 95 2.83 -10.48 5.25
N VAL A 96 3.21 -10.07 4.03
CA VAL A 96 4.51 -9.49 3.76
C VAL A 96 4.33 -8.11 3.18
N TYR A 97 4.82 -7.10 3.90
CA TYR A 97 5.05 -5.79 3.32
C TYR A 97 6.27 -5.82 2.41
N HIS A 98 6.20 -5.09 1.31
CA HIS A 98 7.29 -5.01 0.34
C HIS A 98 7.32 -3.62 -0.27
N GLY A 99 8.52 -3.20 -0.68
CA GLY A 99 8.75 -1.90 -1.29
C GLY A 99 9.99 -1.95 -2.16
N ARG A 100 10.41 -0.77 -2.63
CA ARG A 100 11.64 -0.59 -3.38
C ARG A 100 12.26 0.73 -2.95
N THR A 101 13.58 0.78 -2.90
CA THR A 101 14.32 2.04 -2.77
C THR A 101 14.09 2.94 -3.99
N ALA A 102 14.31 4.24 -3.79
CA ALA A 102 14.52 5.16 -4.90
C ALA A 102 15.77 4.74 -5.66
N TRP A 103 15.77 4.94 -6.98
CA TRP A 103 16.93 4.65 -7.82
C TRP A 103 16.96 5.61 -9.00
N LYS A 104 18.16 5.93 -9.45
CA LYS A 104 18.44 6.68 -10.66
C LYS A 104 19.43 5.90 -11.49
N PHE A 105 19.25 5.94 -12.81
CA PHE A 105 20.16 5.28 -13.72
C PHE A 105 21.31 6.19 -14.21
N ALA A 106 21.05 7.47 -14.45
CA ALA A 106 22.04 8.37 -15.07
C ALA A 106 23.04 8.92 -14.04
N GLU A 107 24.33 8.76 -14.32
CA GLU A 107 25.40 9.58 -13.71
C GLU A 107 25.22 11.04 -14.13
N ALA A 108 25.69 11.98 -13.30
CA ALA A 108 25.37 13.42 -13.30
C ALA A 108 25.72 14.24 -14.57
N ASP A 109 26.13 13.57 -15.65
CA ASP A 109 26.75 14.16 -16.83
C ASP A 109 25.88 13.99 -18.09
N ASP A 110 24.84 13.16 -18.04
CA ASP A 110 23.96 12.90 -19.19
C ASP A 110 22.81 13.92 -19.19
N THR A 111 22.97 14.98 -19.97
CA THR A 111 22.14 16.20 -19.98
C THR A 111 20.74 16.04 -20.56
N ASP A 112 20.32 14.83 -20.91
CA ASP A 112 18.94 14.58 -21.33
C ASP A 112 18.21 13.82 -20.22
N ASN A 113 17.07 14.36 -19.78
CA ASN A 113 16.14 13.78 -18.81
C ASN A 113 15.50 12.46 -19.33
N ALA A 114 16.29 11.54 -19.88
CA ALA A 114 15.86 10.26 -20.38
C ALA A 114 15.53 9.36 -19.18
N ARG A 115 14.25 9.35 -18.80
CA ARG A 115 13.65 8.23 -18.05
C ARG A 115 14.10 6.90 -18.66
N ASP A 116 14.09 5.85 -17.84
CA ASP A 116 14.35 4.47 -18.25
C ASP A 116 13.76 4.13 -19.63
N ASN A 117 14.59 3.57 -20.50
CA ASN A 117 14.24 3.02 -21.80
C ASN A 117 14.56 1.52 -21.85
N VAL A 118 14.25 0.89 -22.99
CA VAL A 118 14.34 -0.57 -23.13
C VAL A 118 15.77 -1.12 -22.98
N THR A 119 16.79 -0.27 -23.13
CA THR A 119 18.21 -0.64 -23.05
C THR A 119 18.87 -0.31 -21.71
N ASN A 120 18.22 0.47 -20.85
CA ASN A 120 18.81 0.94 -19.59
C ASN A 120 17.87 0.89 -18.36
N GLY A 121 16.63 0.42 -18.53
CA GLY A 121 15.63 0.35 -17.46
C GLY A 121 15.64 -0.92 -16.63
N ARG A 122 15.14 -0.84 -15.39
CA ARG A 122 14.79 -2.00 -14.55
C ARG A 122 13.42 -2.54 -14.96
N LEU A 123 13.39 -3.67 -15.67
CA LEU A 123 12.15 -4.36 -16.05
C LEU A 123 11.82 -5.52 -15.09
N LEU A 124 10.65 -5.46 -14.47
CA LEU A 124 10.06 -6.59 -13.74
C LEU A 124 8.68 -6.91 -14.31
N LEU A 125 8.42 -8.20 -14.51
CA LEU A 125 7.07 -8.69 -14.78
C LEU A 125 6.38 -9.04 -13.46
N ARG A 126 5.17 -8.54 -13.26
CA ARG A 126 4.38 -8.76 -12.05
C ARG A 126 3.07 -9.47 -12.40
N ALA A 127 2.76 -10.51 -11.66
CA ALA A 127 1.49 -11.23 -11.74
C ALA A 127 0.88 -11.37 -10.34
N TRP A 128 -0.44 -11.29 -10.28
CA TRP A 128 -1.21 -11.59 -9.07
C TRP A 128 -1.72 -13.02 -9.16
N ILE A 129 -1.57 -13.78 -8.07
CA ILE A 129 -2.02 -15.18 -8.01
C ILE A 129 -2.90 -15.38 -6.79
N SER A 130 -4.03 -16.06 -7.00
CA SER A 130 -4.87 -16.60 -5.92
C SER A 130 -4.69 -18.11 -5.91
N PRO A 131 -3.73 -18.66 -5.14
CA PRO A 131 -3.48 -20.09 -5.15
C PRO A 131 -4.64 -20.86 -4.50
N TYR A 132 -4.85 -22.11 -4.94
CA TYR A 132 -5.92 -22.99 -4.46
C TYR A 132 -5.86 -23.29 -2.95
N ASN A 133 -4.70 -23.07 -2.32
CA ASN A 133 -4.47 -23.24 -0.89
C ASN A 133 -4.32 -21.89 -0.14
N SER A 134 -4.76 -20.79 -0.76
CA SER A 134 -4.74 -19.48 -0.12
C SER A 134 -5.62 -19.45 1.13
N ARG A 135 -5.21 -18.66 2.13
CA ARG A 135 -5.89 -18.55 3.44
C ARG A 135 -7.26 -17.86 3.33
N PRO A 136 -8.22 -18.13 4.21
CA PRO A 136 -9.40 -17.27 4.31
C PRO A 136 -8.98 -15.84 4.75
N LEU A 137 -9.77 -14.85 4.36
CA LEU A 137 -9.69 -13.47 4.82
C LEU A 137 -10.89 -13.19 5.75
N PRO A 138 -10.84 -12.13 6.58
CA PRO A 138 -12.00 -11.70 7.37
C PRO A 138 -13.26 -11.59 6.51
N ASP A 139 -14.36 -12.15 7.02
CA ASP A 139 -15.67 -12.17 6.35
C ASP A 139 -16.48 -10.93 6.72
N THR A 140 -15.98 -9.75 6.33
CA THR A 140 -16.62 -8.46 6.60
C THR A 140 -16.97 -7.73 5.30
N PRO A 141 -17.97 -6.84 5.30
CA PRO A 141 -18.37 -6.09 4.10
C PRO A 141 -17.21 -5.37 3.40
N GLU A 142 -16.29 -4.79 4.16
CA GLU A 142 -15.14 -4.04 3.65
C GLU A 142 -14.11 -4.95 2.98
N PHE A 143 -13.89 -6.16 3.51
CA PHE A 143 -13.03 -7.15 2.87
C PHE A 143 -13.64 -7.69 1.57
N HIS A 144 -14.97 -7.88 1.52
CA HIS A 144 -15.66 -8.22 0.28
C HIS A 144 -15.61 -7.12 -0.76
N GLU A 145 -15.70 -5.86 -0.33
CA GLU A 145 -15.59 -4.70 -1.22
C GLU A 145 -14.19 -4.61 -1.83
N MET A 146 -13.13 -4.76 -1.02
CA MET A 146 -11.75 -4.67 -1.52
C MET A 146 -11.31 -5.88 -2.33
N TRP A 147 -11.62 -7.09 -1.86
CA TRP A 147 -11.03 -8.33 -2.37
C TRP A 147 -12.01 -9.18 -3.17
N GLY A 148 -13.30 -8.90 -3.12
CA GLY A 148 -14.33 -9.81 -3.63
C GLY A 148 -14.43 -11.03 -2.73
N ALA A 149 -14.11 -12.22 -3.25
CA ALA A 149 -14.25 -13.43 -2.45
C ALA A 149 -13.23 -13.51 -1.29
N VAL A 150 -13.69 -13.88 -0.11
CA VAL A 150 -12.85 -13.99 1.11
C VAL A 150 -12.54 -15.45 1.51
N ALA A 151 -13.26 -16.41 0.92
CA ALA A 151 -13.05 -17.85 1.14
C ALA A 151 -11.61 -18.29 0.79
N PRO A 152 -11.09 -19.38 1.37
CA PRO A 152 -9.80 -19.91 0.97
C PRO A 152 -9.86 -20.55 -0.42
N GLY A 153 -8.76 -20.50 -1.17
CA GLY A 153 -8.60 -21.26 -2.41
C GLY A 153 -9.41 -20.77 -3.61
N VAL A 154 -10.07 -19.61 -3.51
CA VAL A 154 -10.86 -19.02 -4.61
C VAL A 154 -10.13 -17.83 -5.24
N PRO A 155 -10.40 -17.52 -6.52
CA PRO A 155 -9.96 -16.28 -7.15
C PRO A 155 -10.48 -15.05 -6.39
N ARG A 156 -9.59 -14.08 -6.13
CA ARG A 156 -9.90 -12.82 -5.44
C ARG A 156 -8.85 -11.75 -5.69
N GLY A 157 -9.19 -10.52 -5.32
CA GLY A 157 -8.32 -9.35 -5.43
C GLY A 157 -8.11 -8.89 -6.87
N GLY A 158 -7.02 -8.16 -7.08
CA GLY A 158 -6.75 -7.50 -8.37
C GLY A 158 -7.71 -6.33 -8.59
N LEU A 159 -7.92 -5.98 -9.86
CA LEU A 159 -8.73 -4.82 -10.26
C LEU A 159 -10.23 -5.14 -10.35
N GLU A 160 -10.61 -6.42 -10.39
CA GLU A 160 -12.00 -6.85 -10.60
C GLU A 160 -12.98 -6.32 -9.54
N PRO A 161 -12.66 -6.35 -8.22
CA PRO A 161 -13.56 -5.79 -7.20
C PRO A 161 -13.78 -4.28 -7.40
N ALA A 162 -12.73 -3.54 -7.75
CA ALA A 162 -12.82 -2.11 -8.03
C ALA A 162 -13.64 -1.81 -9.28
N ILE A 163 -13.49 -2.60 -10.35
CA ILE A 163 -14.34 -2.50 -11.56
C ILE A 163 -15.80 -2.73 -11.21
N LYS A 164 -16.09 -3.77 -10.42
CA LYS A 164 -17.46 -4.11 -10.00
C LYS A 164 -18.09 -3.04 -9.11
N ALA A 165 -17.30 -2.43 -8.23
CA ALA A 165 -17.71 -1.30 -7.39
C ALA A 165 -17.81 0.02 -8.17
N GLY A 166 -17.30 0.04 -9.41
CA GLY A 166 -17.22 1.23 -10.27
C GLY A 166 -15.93 2.00 -10.00
N ILE A 167 -15.07 2.08 -11.01
CA ILE A 167 -13.81 2.84 -10.93
C ILE A 167 -14.11 4.34 -10.78
N LYS A 168 -13.42 4.97 -9.84
CA LYS A 168 -13.46 6.41 -9.60
C LYS A 168 -12.14 7.05 -9.97
N GLU A 169 -12.24 8.25 -10.54
CA GLU A 169 -11.11 9.14 -10.66
C GLU A 169 -10.66 9.61 -9.27
N LYS A 170 -9.40 10.08 -9.19
CA LYS A 170 -8.87 10.63 -7.95
C LYS A 170 -9.74 11.83 -7.50
N PRO A 171 -10.01 11.97 -6.19
CA PRO A 171 -10.77 13.11 -5.68
C PRO A 171 -10.14 14.46 -6.10
N PRO A 172 -10.92 15.46 -6.55
CA PRO A 172 -10.40 16.76 -7.00
C PRO A 172 -9.51 17.45 -5.97
N GLU A 173 -9.85 17.35 -4.69
CA GLU A 173 -9.08 17.93 -3.59
C GLU A 173 -7.71 17.28 -3.41
N LEU A 174 -7.58 15.98 -3.70
CA LEU A 174 -6.29 15.29 -3.72
C LEU A 174 -5.46 15.72 -4.93
N ILE A 175 -6.09 15.90 -6.08
CA ILE A 175 -5.42 16.42 -7.29
C ILE A 175 -4.89 17.84 -7.04
N GLU A 176 -5.70 18.70 -6.43
CA GLU A 176 -5.29 20.06 -6.03
C GLU A 176 -4.14 20.03 -5.02
N ALA A 177 -4.20 19.12 -4.03
CA ALA A 177 -3.15 18.98 -3.03
C ALA A 177 -1.80 18.60 -3.67
N TYR A 178 -1.79 17.73 -4.68
CA TYR A 178 -0.57 17.45 -5.46
C TYR A 178 -0.11 18.67 -6.27
N ALA A 179 -1.02 19.32 -7.00
CA ALA A 179 -0.69 20.44 -7.87
C ALA A 179 -0.11 21.65 -7.11
N THR A 180 -0.53 21.82 -5.86
CA THR A 180 -0.09 22.92 -4.98
C THR A 180 1.09 22.57 -4.09
N GLY A 181 1.59 21.32 -4.13
CA GLY A 181 2.64 20.84 -3.24
C GLY A 181 2.22 20.69 -1.77
N LYS A 182 0.91 20.72 -1.50
CA LYS A 182 0.33 20.54 -0.15
C LYS A 182 0.37 19.08 0.28
N ALA A 183 0.25 18.15 -0.67
CA ALA A 183 0.54 16.74 -0.46
C ALA A 183 2.02 16.50 -0.76
N ASP A 184 2.82 16.48 0.30
CA ASP A 184 4.21 16.00 0.24
C ASP A 184 4.23 14.48 0.43
N TYR A 185 5.02 13.78 -0.37
CA TYR A 185 5.11 12.32 -0.27
C TYR A 185 5.74 11.96 1.08
N TYR A 186 5.02 11.21 1.92
CA TYR A 186 5.48 10.87 3.28
C TYR A 186 5.68 12.11 4.19
N GLY A 187 4.86 13.15 3.98
CA GLY A 187 4.78 14.33 4.84
C GLY A 187 4.28 14.04 6.26
N LEU A 188 3.38 13.08 6.42
CA LEU A 188 2.68 12.74 7.67
C LEU A 188 3.54 11.96 8.68
N TYR A 189 4.50 11.18 8.17
CA TYR A 189 5.27 10.20 8.93
C TYR A 189 6.62 10.75 9.41
N LYS A 190 7.16 10.17 10.49
CA LYS A 190 8.48 10.56 11.05
C LYS A 190 9.60 10.32 10.03
N ARG A 191 9.50 9.23 9.26
CA ARG A 191 10.46 8.90 8.21
C ARG A 191 10.28 9.86 7.05
N LYS A 192 11.37 10.50 6.65
CA LYS A 192 11.45 11.26 5.41
C LYS A 192 12.25 10.45 4.40
N PHE A 193 11.72 10.30 3.19
CA PHE A 193 12.49 9.79 2.06
C PHE A 193 13.18 10.99 1.41
N ALA A 194 14.50 10.95 1.32
CA ALA A 194 15.24 11.99 0.61
C ALA A 194 14.74 12.02 -0.85
N GLY A 195 14.40 13.23 -1.32
CA GLY A 195 13.74 13.43 -2.60
C GLY A 195 14.50 12.81 -3.75
N GLU A 196 13.74 12.13 -4.63
CA GLU A 196 13.90 12.13 -6.08
C GLU A 196 12.79 11.26 -6.69
N ASP A 197 11.94 11.93 -7.47
CA ASP A 197 10.93 11.39 -8.40
C ASP A 197 10.11 10.17 -7.90
N VAL A 198 9.35 10.38 -6.82
CA VAL A 198 8.26 9.49 -6.39
C VAL A 198 6.94 9.81 -7.09
N SER A 199 6.99 10.42 -8.29
CA SER A 199 5.81 10.55 -9.13
C SER A 199 5.36 9.15 -9.58
N LEU A 200 4.35 8.62 -8.88
CA LEU A 200 3.57 7.45 -9.30
C LEU A 200 2.68 7.82 -10.50
#